data_AF-A0A1I6N247-F1
#
_entry.id   AF-A0A1I6N247-F1
#
_cell.length_a   1.000
_cell.length_b   1.000
_cell.length_c   1.000
_cell.angle_alpha   90.00
_cell.angle_beta   90.00
_cell.angle_gamma   90.00
#
_symmetry.space_group_name_H-M   'P 1'
#
loop_
_entity.id
_entity.type
_entity.pdbx_description
1 polymer ?
#
loop_
_entity_poly.entity_id
_entity_poly.type
_entity_poly.pdbx_seq_one_letter_code
_entity_poly.pdbx_strand_id
1 'polypeptide(L)'
;MRTTAFVVLTGLLLSACADSSRGNGTDGVFAPGVAGESDIDGLLVGHRLMAAGEYELALQAYNRAAVQQGINVDTLSAIGSANLSLGRLGQAERWLRRAVEEDPTFPPAWNNLGVVLMERGQVAEASQVFQRAFAADNGNSDEIRENLRLALAKLENTGNNEPQENQNFNLIRRGPGDFVLTSEPL
;
A
#
# COMPACT_ATOMS: atom_id res chain seq x y z
N MET A 1 -73.33 -72.83 -1.63
CA MET A 1 -74.62 -72.10 -1.63
C MET A 1 -74.64 -71.16 -0.43
N ARG A 2 -75.21 -69.96 -0.63
CA ARG A 2 -75.42 -68.82 0.31
C ARG A 2 -74.41 -67.67 0.18
N THR A 3 -74.81 -66.79 -0.73
CA THR A 3 -74.62 -65.35 -0.87
C THR A 3 -74.43 -64.56 0.44
N THR A 4 -73.60 -63.52 0.40
CA THR A 4 -73.99 -62.12 0.66
C THR A 4 -72.88 -61.18 0.24
N ALA A 5 -73.18 -60.33 -0.74
CA ALA A 5 -72.44 -59.12 -1.03
C ALA A 5 -72.82 -58.05 0.00
N PHE A 6 -71.85 -57.26 0.46
CA PHE A 6 -72.11 -55.93 1.00
C PHE A 6 -70.99 -55.00 0.53
N VAL A 7 -71.37 -54.15 -0.42
CA VAL A 7 -70.65 -52.94 -0.80
C VAL A 7 -70.90 -51.92 0.31
N VAL A 8 -69.84 -51.40 0.93
CA VAL A 8 -69.87 -50.10 1.59
C VAL A 8 -68.69 -49.30 1.05
N LEU A 9 -69.05 -48.40 0.14
CA LEU A 9 -68.25 -47.35 -0.45
C LEU A 9 -68.21 -46.20 0.58
N THR A 10 -67.06 -45.94 1.19
CA THR A 10 -66.88 -44.80 2.10
C THR A 10 -65.60 -44.03 1.77
N GLY A 11 -65.81 -42.89 1.09
CA GLY A 11 -65.23 -41.60 1.45
C GLY A 11 -63.74 -41.38 1.24
N LEU A 12 -63.39 -40.69 0.15
CA LEU A 12 -62.18 -39.88 0.04
C LEU A 12 -62.08 -38.89 1.22
N LEU A 13 -60.93 -38.87 1.90
CA LEU A 13 -60.36 -37.65 2.45
C LEU A 13 -58.86 -37.63 2.10
N LEU A 14 -58.55 -36.89 1.02
CA LEU A 14 -57.21 -36.43 0.71
C LEU A 14 -56.77 -35.48 1.83
N SER A 15 -55.85 -35.92 2.68
CA SER A 15 -55.11 -34.99 3.53
C SER A 15 -54.04 -34.33 2.66
N ALA A 16 -54.40 -33.16 2.12
CA ALA A 16 -53.45 -32.22 1.54
C ALA A 16 -52.78 -31.48 2.69
N CYS A 17 -51.56 -31.87 3.06
CA CYS A 17 -50.67 -30.96 3.77
C CYS A 17 -50.08 -30.02 2.73
N ALA A 18 -50.77 -28.91 2.48
CA ALA A 18 -50.23 -27.78 1.74
C ALA A 18 -49.09 -27.15 2.55
N ASP A 19 -48.02 -26.85 1.83
CA ASP A 19 -46.86 -26.09 2.28
C ASP A 19 -47.29 -24.76 2.91
N SER A 20 -46.82 -24.53 4.14
CA SER A 20 -46.69 -23.17 4.67
C SER A 20 -45.29 -22.99 5.26
N SER A 21 -44.25 -23.25 4.46
CA SER A 21 -42.97 -22.59 4.69
C SER A 21 -43.20 -21.10 4.41
N ARG A 22 -43.32 -20.32 5.47
CA ARG A 22 -43.36 -18.85 5.40
C ARG A 22 -42.09 -18.37 4.71
N GLY A 23 -42.20 -18.08 3.41
CA GLY A 23 -41.28 -17.21 2.71
C GLY A 23 -41.46 -15.81 3.28
N ASN A 24 -40.66 -15.48 4.29
CA ASN A 24 -40.48 -14.10 4.71
C ASN A 24 -39.50 -13.48 3.71
N GLY A 25 -40.02 -12.63 2.83
CA GLY A 25 -39.23 -11.97 1.80
C GLY A 25 -38.16 -11.09 2.43
N THR A 26 -36.91 -11.48 2.20
CA THR A 26 -35.79 -10.55 2.09
C THR A 26 -34.94 -11.02 0.91
N ASP A 27 -35.36 -10.68 -0.32
CA ASP A 27 -34.45 -10.56 -1.47
C ASP A 27 -33.54 -9.35 -1.21
N GLY A 28 -32.73 -9.46 -0.16
CA GLY A 28 -31.62 -8.56 0.09
C GLY A 28 -30.49 -9.00 -0.81
N VAL A 29 -30.08 -8.13 -1.73
CA VAL A 29 -28.77 -8.22 -2.36
C VAL A 29 -27.75 -8.30 -1.23
N PHE A 30 -27.24 -9.50 -0.96
CA PHE A 30 -26.15 -9.68 -0.03
C PHE A 30 -24.92 -9.06 -0.70
N ALA A 31 -24.47 -7.90 -0.21
CA ALA A 31 -23.07 -7.53 -0.45
C ALA A 31 -22.25 -8.70 0.10
N PRO A 32 -21.33 -9.31 -0.67
CA PRO A 32 -20.45 -10.33 -0.11
C PRO A 32 -19.83 -9.72 1.13
N GLY A 33 -20.06 -10.36 2.28
CA GLY A 33 -19.49 -9.90 3.54
C GLY A 33 -18.00 -9.66 3.33
N VAL A 34 -17.47 -8.57 3.91
CA VAL A 34 -16.02 -8.39 3.96
C VAL A 34 -15.47 -9.73 4.44
N ALA A 35 -14.60 -10.35 3.64
CA ALA A 35 -13.86 -11.52 4.10
C ALA A 35 -13.36 -11.12 5.50
N GLY A 36 -13.69 -11.93 6.51
CA GLY A 36 -13.41 -11.60 7.90
C GLY A 36 -11.95 -11.16 8.09
N GLU A 37 -11.66 -10.54 9.22
CA GLU A 37 -10.31 -10.09 9.58
C GLU A 37 -9.28 -11.12 9.13
N SER A 38 -8.48 -10.76 8.12
CA SER A 38 -7.42 -11.63 7.64
C SER A 38 -6.33 -11.56 8.68
N ASP A 39 -6.04 -12.67 9.36
CA ASP A 39 -4.93 -12.79 10.30
C ASP A 39 -3.57 -12.42 9.67
N ILE A 40 -3.51 -12.35 8.33
CA ILE A 40 -2.31 -11.94 7.60
C ILE A 40 -2.20 -10.41 7.58
N ASP A 41 -1.13 -9.92 8.19
CA ASP A 41 -0.70 -8.52 8.16
C ASP A 41 -0.56 -7.99 6.72
N GLY A 42 -1.38 -6.99 6.38
CA GLY A 42 -1.37 -6.34 5.07
C GLY A 42 -0.06 -5.60 4.76
N LEU A 43 0.67 -5.11 5.77
CA LEU A 43 2.00 -4.53 5.58
C LEU A 43 3.00 -5.59 5.12
N LEU A 44 3.05 -6.74 5.79
CA LEU A 44 3.91 -7.85 5.37
C LEU A 44 3.61 -8.30 3.93
N VAL A 45 2.34 -8.42 3.56
CA VAL A 45 1.93 -8.77 2.19
C VAL A 45 2.40 -7.70 1.20
N GLY A 46 2.16 -6.43 1.53
CA GLY A 46 2.61 -5.32 0.68
C GLY A 46 4.12 -5.28 0.51
N HIS A 47 4.91 -5.52 1.57
CA HIS A 47 6.38 -5.57 1.50
C HIS A 47 6.87 -6.69 0.56
N ARG A 48 6.22 -7.86 0.59
CA ARG A 48 6.52 -8.97 -0.32
C ARG A 48 6.18 -8.62 -1.77
N LEU A 49 5.04 -7.98 -2.00
CA LEU A 49 4.64 -7.52 -3.33
C LEU A 49 5.58 -6.44 -3.87
N MET A 50 6.02 -5.50 -3.02
CA MET A 50 7.06 -4.55 -3.40
C MET A 50 8.35 -5.26 -3.82
N ALA A 51 8.76 -6.30 -3.08
CA ALA A 51 9.96 -7.08 -3.41
C ALA A 51 9.81 -7.86 -4.72
N ALA A 52 8.58 -8.28 -5.06
CA ALA A 52 8.25 -8.93 -6.32
C ALA A 52 8.09 -7.95 -7.51
N GLY A 53 8.12 -6.64 -7.29
CA GLY A 53 7.88 -5.64 -8.33
C GLY A 53 6.39 -5.38 -8.62
N GLU A 54 5.49 -5.99 -7.85
CA GLU A 54 4.04 -5.91 -8.04
C GLU A 54 3.46 -4.69 -7.31
N TYR A 55 3.86 -3.49 -7.76
CA TYR A 55 3.65 -2.25 -7.00
C TYR A 55 2.18 -1.84 -6.87
N GLU A 56 1.35 -2.05 -7.89
CA GLU A 56 -0.11 -1.85 -7.77
C GLU A 56 -0.73 -2.75 -6.71
N LEU A 57 -0.35 -4.02 -6.68
CA LEU A 57 -0.86 -4.98 -5.68
C LEU A 57 -0.33 -4.63 -4.29
N ALA A 58 0.93 -4.21 -4.18
CA ALA A 58 1.49 -3.73 -2.92
C ALA A 58 0.69 -2.53 -2.38
N LEU A 59 0.39 -1.56 -3.23
CA LEU A 59 -0.43 -0.40 -2.86
C LEU A 59 -1.82 -0.81 -2.37
N GLN A 60 -2.46 -1.80 -3.01
CA GLN A 60 -3.74 -2.34 -2.55
C GLN A 60 -3.60 -3.02 -1.17
N ALA A 61 -2.55 -3.80 -0.95
CA ALA A 61 -2.28 -4.44 0.34
C ALA A 61 -2.03 -3.41 1.45
N TYR A 62 -1.24 -2.36 1.18
CA TYR A 62 -1.00 -1.28 2.14
C TYR A 62 -2.26 -0.46 2.45
N ASN A 63 -3.09 -0.18 1.45
CA ASN A 63 -4.38 0.49 1.69
C ASN A 63 -5.29 -0.38 2.57
N ARG A 64 -5.29 -1.70 2.38
CA ARG A 64 -6.02 -2.62 3.26
C ARG A 64 -5.44 -2.61 4.69
N ALA A 65 -4.11 -2.62 4.83
CA ALA A 65 -3.45 -2.51 6.13
C ALA A 65 -3.85 -1.21 6.85
N ALA A 66 -3.86 -0.08 6.15
CA ALA A 66 -4.28 1.21 6.70
C ALA A 66 -5.74 1.21 7.18
N VAL A 67 -6.63 0.47 6.51
CA VAL A 67 -8.04 0.32 6.94
C VAL A 67 -8.17 -0.57 8.17
N GLN A 68 -7.36 -1.64 8.26
CA GLN A 68 -7.45 -2.63 9.35
C GLN A 68 -6.72 -2.18 10.63
N GLN A 69 -5.51 -1.64 10.47
CA GLN A 69 -4.60 -1.30 11.57
C GLN A 69 -4.62 0.20 11.88
N GLY A 70 -5.26 1.01 11.04
CA GLY A 70 -5.24 2.47 11.11
C GLY A 70 -4.14 3.08 10.25
N ILE A 71 -4.30 4.38 9.97
CA ILE A 71 -3.26 5.19 9.31
C ILE A 71 -2.23 5.56 10.37
N ASN A 72 -0.98 5.15 10.14
CA ASN A 72 0.18 5.39 10.98
C ASN A 72 1.43 5.60 10.10
N VAL A 73 2.59 5.88 10.71
CA VAL A 73 3.82 6.17 9.93
C VAL A 73 4.20 5.02 8.98
N ASP A 74 4.07 3.76 9.41
CA ASP A 74 4.43 2.59 8.58
C ASP A 74 3.56 2.50 7.33
N THR A 75 2.23 2.60 7.49
CA THR A 75 1.29 2.55 6.35
C THR A 75 1.41 3.76 5.44
N LEU A 76 1.61 4.97 5.99
CA LEU A 76 1.85 6.18 5.22
C LEU A 76 3.14 6.07 4.38
N SER A 77 4.23 5.63 5.02
CA SER A 77 5.53 5.44 4.36
C SER A 77 5.46 4.34 3.29
N ALA A 78 4.78 3.23 3.58
CA ALA A 78 4.60 2.13 2.66
C ALA A 78 3.78 2.51 1.41
N ILE A 79 2.67 3.23 1.60
CA ILE A 79 1.86 3.78 0.50
C ILE A 79 2.68 4.79 -0.32
N GLY A 80 3.45 5.66 0.35
CA GLY A 80 4.37 6.59 -0.30
C GLY A 80 5.41 5.89 -1.16
N SER A 81 6.04 4.86 -0.61
CA SER A 81 7.05 4.03 -1.29
C SER A 81 6.50 3.29 -2.50
N ALA A 82 5.29 2.73 -2.39
CA ALA A 82 4.62 2.10 -3.53
C ALA A 82 4.35 3.12 -4.64
N ASN A 83 3.86 4.32 -4.30
CA ASN A 83 3.65 5.38 -5.29
C ASN A 83 4.96 5.86 -5.93
N LEU A 84 6.08 5.88 -5.19
CA LEU A 84 7.40 6.18 -5.74
C LEU A 84 7.82 5.11 -6.76
N SER A 85 7.68 3.83 -6.44
CA SER A 85 7.98 2.73 -7.38
C SER A 85 7.11 2.76 -8.64
N LEU A 86 5.91 3.31 -8.52
CA LEU A 86 4.97 3.51 -9.64
C LEU A 86 5.27 4.76 -10.48
N GLY A 87 6.30 5.54 -10.14
CA GLY A 87 6.58 6.84 -10.77
C GLY A 87 5.52 7.91 -10.48
N ARG A 88 4.62 7.67 -9.52
CA ARG A 88 3.53 8.59 -9.13
C ARG A 88 4.08 9.62 -8.13
N LEU A 89 5.11 10.36 -8.53
CA LEU A 89 5.93 11.21 -7.66
C LEU A 89 5.10 12.18 -6.82
N GLY A 90 4.09 12.83 -7.40
CA GLY A 90 3.23 13.76 -6.64
C GLY A 90 2.34 13.09 -5.59
N GLN A 91 1.98 11.81 -5.76
CA GLN A 91 1.26 11.05 -4.74
C GLN A 91 2.21 10.56 -3.65
N ALA A 92 3.38 10.07 -4.07
CA ALA A 92 4.44 9.65 -3.15
C ALA A 92 4.81 10.79 -2.20
N GLU A 93 5.07 11.99 -2.73
CA GLU A 93 5.40 13.18 -1.95
C GLU A 93 4.34 13.50 -0.89
N ARG A 94 3.05 13.50 -1.26
CA ARG A 94 1.97 13.80 -0.30
C ARG A 94 1.92 12.80 0.84
N TRP A 95 2.03 11.51 0.54
CA TRP A 95 2.00 10.47 1.57
C TRP A 95 3.22 10.51 2.47
N LEU A 96 4.41 10.75 1.90
CA LEU A 96 5.66 10.82 2.66
C LEU A 96 5.76 12.08 3.52
N ARG A 97 5.26 13.23 3.03
CA ARG A 97 5.14 14.44 3.86
C ARG A 97 4.24 14.20 5.07
N ARG A 98 3.10 13.53 4.87
CA ARG A 98 2.24 13.13 5.99
C ARG A 98 2.92 12.12 6.93
N ALA A 99 3.72 11.19 6.40
CA ALA A 99 4.46 10.23 7.22
C ALA A 99 5.47 10.92 8.15
N VAL A 100 6.23 11.90 7.65
CA VAL A 100 7.21 12.63 8.46
C VAL A 100 6.58 13.64 9.44
N GLU A 101 5.33 14.05 9.18
CA GLU A 101 4.52 14.80 10.15
C GLU A 101 4.00 13.89 11.27
N GLU A 102 3.60 12.66 10.94
CA GLU A 102 3.11 11.66 11.90
C GLU A 102 4.22 11.20 12.84
N ASP A 103 5.40 10.88 12.31
CA ASP A 103 6.57 10.55 13.11
C ASP A 103 7.83 11.19 12.51
N PRO A 104 8.27 12.34 13.06
CA PRO A 104 9.48 13.03 12.62
C PRO A 104 10.78 12.25 12.90
N THR A 105 10.72 11.19 13.70
CA THR A 105 11.89 10.36 14.06
C THR A 105 12.04 9.12 13.19
N PHE A 106 11.12 8.88 12.24
CA PHE A 106 11.14 7.70 11.39
C PHE A 106 12.01 7.91 10.12
N PRO A 107 13.23 7.35 10.05
CA PRO A 107 14.17 7.68 8.97
C PRO A 107 13.72 7.26 7.56
N PRO A 108 13.07 6.08 7.35
CA PRO A 108 12.65 5.67 6.01
C PRO A 108 11.73 6.67 5.31
N ALA A 109 10.82 7.31 6.04
CA ALA A 109 9.91 8.31 5.47
C ALA A 109 10.68 9.55 4.97
N TRP A 110 11.65 10.05 5.76
CA TRP A 110 12.50 11.16 5.34
C TRP A 110 13.38 10.79 4.15
N ASN A 111 14.00 9.60 4.16
CA ASN A 111 14.83 9.15 3.05
C ASN A 111 14.03 9.11 1.74
N ASN A 112 12.85 8.49 1.76
CA ASN A 112 12.03 8.36 0.57
C ASN A 112 11.47 9.69 0.08
N LEU A 113 11.15 10.61 1.00
CA LEU A 113 10.77 11.97 0.63
C LEU A 113 11.92 12.68 -0.10
N GLY A 114 13.15 12.53 0.39
CA GLY A 114 14.34 13.11 -0.25
C GLY A 114 14.54 12.55 -1.66
N VAL A 115 14.35 11.24 -1.84
CA VAL A 115 14.41 10.58 -3.15
C VAL A 115 13.34 11.15 -4.10
N VAL A 116 12.09 11.26 -3.66
CA VAL A 116 11.02 11.86 -4.47
C VAL A 116 11.37 13.29 -4.88
N LEU A 117 11.93 14.09 -3.97
CA LEU A 117 12.32 15.47 -4.26
C LEU A 117 13.50 15.55 -5.24
N MET A 118 14.46 14.62 -5.17
CA MET A 118 15.54 14.52 -6.15
C MET A 118 15.03 14.18 -7.55
N GLU A 119 14.12 13.22 -7.67
CA GLU A 119 13.44 12.84 -8.93
C GLU A 119 12.64 14.01 -9.52
N ARG A 120 12.09 14.87 -8.66
CA ARG A 120 11.35 16.08 -9.06
C ARG A 120 12.25 17.30 -9.33
N GLY A 121 13.57 17.17 -9.17
CA GLY A 121 14.52 18.27 -9.36
C GLY A 121 14.53 19.31 -8.23
N GLN A 122 13.87 19.05 -7.11
CA GLN A 122 13.81 19.92 -5.92
C GLN A 122 15.03 19.71 -5.02
N VAL A 123 16.23 19.84 -5.60
CA VAL A 123 17.51 19.43 -4.99
C VAL A 123 17.80 20.10 -3.66
N ALA A 124 17.53 21.41 -3.55
CA ALA A 124 17.78 22.16 -2.32
C ALA A 124 16.90 21.72 -1.14
N GLU A 125 15.65 21.32 -1.41
CA GLU A 125 14.77 20.77 -0.37
C GLU A 125 15.17 19.32 -0.05
N ALA A 126 15.50 18.53 -1.07
CA ALA A 126 15.94 17.16 -0.90
C ALA A 126 17.15 17.04 0.03
N SER A 127 18.16 17.93 -0.11
CA SER A 127 19.35 17.90 0.76
C SER A 127 19.00 18.15 2.23
N GLN A 128 18.10 19.08 2.54
CA GLN A 128 17.62 19.32 3.90
C GLN A 128 16.84 18.12 4.44
N VAL A 129 16.02 17.49 3.60
CA VAL A 129 15.25 16.29 3.95
C VAL A 129 16.18 15.10 4.23
N PHE A 130 17.21 14.88 3.43
CA PHE A 130 18.21 13.84 3.69
C PHE A 130 19.05 14.13 4.95
N GLN A 131 19.34 15.39 5.27
CA GLN A 131 19.97 15.74 6.55
C GLN A 131 19.10 15.32 7.75
N ARG A 132 17.77 15.49 7.65
CA ARG A 132 16.84 15.01 8.68
C ARG A 132 16.82 13.49 8.77
N ALA A 133 16.78 12.80 7.62
CA ALA A 133 16.88 11.33 7.58
C ALA A 133 18.16 10.84 8.27
N PHE A 134 19.31 11.45 7.95
CA PHE A 134 20.61 11.10 8.51
C PHE A 134 20.65 11.33 10.03
N ALA A 135 20.11 12.46 10.49
CA ALA A 135 20.04 12.77 11.92
C ALA A 135 19.11 11.80 12.67
N ALA A 136 17.94 11.49 12.13
CA ALA A 136 16.98 10.56 12.74
C ALA A 136 17.54 9.14 12.88
N ASP A 137 18.36 8.71 11.92
CA ASP A 137 19.02 7.41 11.92
C ASP A 137 20.36 7.39 12.68
N ASN A 138 20.77 8.53 13.27
CA ASN A 138 22.11 8.72 13.86
C ASN A 138 23.27 8.40 12.90
N GLY A 139 23.05 8.52 11.59
CA GLY A 139 24.03 8.31 10.55
C GLY A 139 24.44 6.87 10.27
N ASN A 140 23.65 5.88 10.71
CA ASN A 140 23.99 4.46 10.62
C ASN A 140 23.81 3.87 9.21
N SER A 141 22.82 4.33 8.45
CA SER A 141 22.45 3.84 7.13
C SER A 141 23.39 4.37 6.06
N ASP A 142 24.02 3.44 5.35
CA ASP A 142 24.84 3.74 4.19
C ASP A 142 24.00 4.30 3.04
N GLU A 143 22.75 3.84 2.89
CA GLU A 143 21.78 4.36 1.92
C GLU A 143 21.50 5.84 2.12
N ILE A 144 21.16 6.23 3.35
CA ILE A 144 20.85 7.63 3.68
C ILE A 144 22.08 8.51 3.51
N ARG A 145 23.25 8.02 3.93
CA ARG A 145 24.52 8.74 3.78
C ARG A 145 24.87 8.99 2.32
N GLU A 146 24.70 7.99 1.47
CA GLU A 146 24.97 8.12 0.04
C GLU A 146 23.97 9.04 -0.66
N ASN A 147 22.68 8.91 -0.35
CA ASN A 147 21.65 9.81 -0.87
C ASN A 147 21.91 11.27 -0.51
N LEU A 148 22.30 11.53 0.74
CA LEU A 148 22.69 12.86 1.20
C LEU A 148 23.91 13.38 0.44
N ARG A 149 24.94 12.54 0.25
CA ARG A 149 26.15 12.91 -0.51
C ARG A 149 25.80 13.33 -1.93
N LEU A 150 24.97 12.56 -2.62
CA LEU A 150 24.53 12.84 -3.99
C LEU A 150 23.70 14.12 -4.08
N ALA A 151 22.79 14.35 -3.13
CA ALA A 151 21.99 15.57 -3.08
C ALA A 151 22.86 16.82 -2.85
N LEU A 152 23.86 16.74 -1.96
CA LEU A 152 24.78 17.86 -1.70
C LEU A 152 25.68 18.14 -2.90
N ALA A 153 26.22 17.12 -3.56
CA ALA A 153 27.02 17.27 -4.77
C ALA A 153 26.20 17.94 -5.89
N LYS A 154 24.95 17.52 -6.09
CA LYS A 154 24.05 18.12 -7.08
C LYS A 154 23.71 19.58 -6.73
N LEU A 155 23.54 19.89 -5.45
CA LEU A 155 23.25 21.25 -4.98
C LEU A 155 24.42 22.20 -5.26
N GLU A 156 25.65 21.77 -4.95
CA GLU A 156 26.87 22.55 -5.22
C GLU A 156 27.03 22.84 -6.71
N ASN A 157 26.81 21.83 -7.56
CA ASN A 157 26.85 21.97 -9.02
C ASN A 157 25.76 22.90 -9.57
N THR A 158 24.64 23.08 -8.88
CA THR A 158 23.58 24.02 -9.30
C THR A 158 23.96 25.48 -9.00
N GLY A 159 24.83 25.72 -8.01
CA GLY A 159 25.31 27.07 -7.65
C GLY A 159 26.49 27.55 -8.47
N ASN A 160 27.29 26.63 -9.00
CA ASN A 160 28.39 26.91 -9.91
C ASN A 160 27.82 26.88 -11.34
N ASN A 161 27.85 28.00 -12.08
CA ASN A 161 27.26 28.14 -13.43
C ASN A 161 27.99 27.32 -14.54
N GLU A 162 28.40 26.09 -14.24
CA GLU A 162 28.90 25.12 -15.22
C GLU A 162 27.73 24.63 -16.08
N PRO A 163 27.91 24.43 -17.40
CA PRO A 163 26.89 23.81 -18.24
C PRO A 163 26.47 22.47 -17.65
N GLN A 164 25.17 22.31 -17.42
CA GLN A 164 24.58 21.09 -16.86
C GLN A 164 24.83 19.92 -17.82
N GLU A 165 25.95 19.21 -17.68
CA GLU A 165 25.95 17.80 -18.07
C GLU A 165 24.98 17.12 -17.11
N ASN A 166 23.85 16.70 -17.66
CA ASN A 166 22.78 16.00 -16.95
C ASN A 166 23.39 14.86 -16.12
N GLN A 167 23.71 15.14 -14.85
CA GLN A 167 24.03 14.10 -13.87
C GLN A 167 22.74 13.33 -13.65
N ASN A 168 22.57 12.28 -14.46
CA ASN A 168 21.46 11.37 -14.35
C ASN A 168 21.68 10.55 -13.07
N PHE A 169 20.68 10.62 -12.19
CA PHE A 169 20.63 9.75 -11.02
C PHE A 169 19.73 8.60 -11.37
N ASN A 170 20.20 7.39 -11.11
CA ASN A 170 19.41 6.19 -11.20
C ASN A 170 18.90 5.84 -9.80
N LEU A 171 17.59 5.68 -9.72
CA LEU A 171 16.91 5.20 -8.54
C LEU A 171 17.01 3.67 -8.47
N ILE A 172 17.68 3.17 -7.43
CA ILE A 172 17.79 1.75 -7.14
C ILE A 172 17.01 1.43 -5.86
N ARG A 173 16.11 0.47 -5.95
CA ARG A 173 15.39 -0.07 -4.79
C ARG A 173 16.24 -1.14 -4.10
N ARG A 174 16.55 -0.97 -2.81
CA ARG A 174 17.34 -1.93 -2.02
C ARG A 174 16.52 -2.82 -1.10
N GLY A 175 15.32 -2.37 -0.73
CA GLY A 175 14.46 -3.09 0.21
C GLY A 175 12.98 -2.75 0.05
N PRO A 176 12.09 -3.32 0.89
CA PRO A 176 10.67 -2.98 0.96
C PRO A 176 10.43 -1.51 1.30
N GLY A 177 10.50 -0.65 0.29
CA GLY A 177 10.36 0.79 0.45
C GLY A 177 11.67 1.51 0.72
N ASP A 178 12.83 0.86 0.63
CA ASP A 178 14.12 1.53 0.77
C ASP A 178 14.72 1.86 -0.61
N PHE A 179 15.06 3.12 -0.81
CA PHE A 179 15.53 3.67 -2.07
C PHE A 179 16.88 4.35 -1.94
N VAL A 180 17.72 4.12 -2.94
CA VAL A 180 19.06 4.69 -3.07
C VAL A 180 19.19 5.35 -4.44
N LEU A 181 19.70 6.56 -4.46
CA LEU A 181 20.14 7.25 -5.64
C LEU A 181 21.56 6.77 -5.98
N THR A 182 21.83 6.61 -7.26
CA THR A 182 23.16 6.30 -7.77
C THR A 182 23.48 7.23 -8.93
N SER A 183 24.73 7.66 -9.05
CA SER A 183 25.20 8.38 -10.24
C SER A 183 25.68 7.37 -11.29
N GLU A 184 25.33 7.55 -12.56
CA GLU A 184 25.97 6.77 -13.63
C GLU A 184 27.47 7.08 -13.68
N PRO A 185 28.36 6.06 -13.79
CA PRO A 185 29.75 6.30 -14.12
C PRO A 185 29.84 6.75 -15.58
N LEU A 186 30.57 7.84 -15.80
CA LEU A 186 30.97 8.33 -17.14
C LEU A 186 31.77 7.28 -17.92
#